data_AF-A0AAW9V6S5-F1
#
_entry.id   AF-A0AAW9V6S5-F1
#
_cell.length_a   1.000
_cell.length_b   1.000
_cell.length_c   1.000
_cell.angle_alpha   90.00
_cell.angle_beta   90.00
_cell.angle_gamma   90.00
#
_symmetry.space_group_name_H-M   'P 1'
#
loop_
_entity.id
_entity.type
_entity.pdbx_description
1 polymer ?
#
loop_
_entity_poly.entity_id
_entity_poly.type
_entity_poly.pdbx_seq_one_letter_code
_entity_poly.pdbx_strand_id
1 'polypeptide(L)'
;MIHTVEAQDASIKLRITQYERVGSILFFLIPLVILLIVGKSFAFNTLYLWQGLSLLYLVAYRLQIRRLSTQKLQIMVRRSWGYNRFYRFCWGYLILSIIGLTGYLLISR
;
A
#
# COMPACT_ATOMS: atom_id res chain seq x y z
N MET A 1 30.06 8.17 15.24
CA MET A 1 28.66 7.70 15.46
C MET A 1 27.61 8.46 14.63
N ILE A 2 27.83 9.70 14.19
CA ILE A 2 26.84 10.43 13.38
C ILE A 2 26.71 9.84 11.95
N HIS A 3 27.83 9.49 11.31
CA HIS A 3 27.83 8.91 9.96
C HIS A 3 27.14 7.54 9.85
N THR A 4 27.12 6.74 10.93
CA THR A 4 26.46 5.42 10.92
C THR A 4 24.95 5.55 10.94
N VAL A 5 24.40 6.56 11.62
CA VAL A 5 22.95 6.82 11.66
C VAL A 5 22.46 7.34 10.32
N GLU A 6 23.20 8.24 9.67
CA GLU A 6 22.84 8.74 8.33
C GLU A 6 22.88 7.65 7.25
N ALA A 7 23.89 6.78 7.27
CA ALA A 7 23.98 5.65 6.35
C ALA A 7 22.82 4.66 6.56
N GLN A 8 22.45 4.42 7.82
CA GLN A 8 21.33 3.55 8.17
C GLN A 8 19.99 4.15 7.70
N ASP A 9 19.78 5.46 7.91
CA ASP A 9 18.59 6.16 7.45
C ASP A 9 18.48 6.21 5.91
N ALA A 10 19.60 6.37 5.19
CA ALA A 10 19.65 6.28 3.73
C ALA A 10 19.24 4.88 3.23
N SER A 11 19.73 3.82 3.88
CA SER A 11 19.38 2.44 3.54
C SER A 11 17.89 2.15 3.76
N ILE A 12 17.29 2.72 4.82
CA ILE A 12 15.86 2.57 5.11
C ILE A 12 15.02 3.31 4.08
N LYS A 13 15.41 4.51 3.66
CA LYS A 13 14.72 5.25 2.58
C LYS A 13 14.72 4.45 1.27
N LEU A 14 15.85 3.87 0.89
CA LEU A 14 15.94 3.02 -0.30
C LEU A 14 15.02 1.79 -0.20
N ARG A 15 14.99 1.13 0.96
CA ARG A 15 14.06 0.01 1.20
C ARG A 15 12.59 0.43 1.08
N ILE A 16 12.23 1.62 1.55
CA ILE A 16 10.87 2.16 1.43
C ILE A 16 10.51 2.41 -0.04
N THR A 17 11.42 3.00 -0.82
CA THR A 17 11.20 3.19 -2.27
C THR A 17 11.09 1.86 -3.00
N GLN A 18 11.93 0.88 -2.66
CA GLN A 18 11.81 -0.47 -3.21
C GLN A 18 10.48 -1.13 -2.82
N TYR A 19 10.02 -0.94 -1.58
CA TYR A 19 8.71 -1.43 -1.13
C TYR A 19 7.55 -0.78 -1.90
N GLU A 20 7.59 0.53 -2.18
CA GLU A 20 6.57 1.18 -3.03
C GLU A 20 6.55 0.56 -4.43
N ARG A 21 7.73 0.30 -5.01
CA ARG A 21 7.83 -0.24 -6.37
C ARG A 21 7.42 -1.70 -6.44
N VAL A 22 7.92 -2.54 -5.54
CA VAL A 22 7.56 -3.96 -5.46
C VAL A 22 6.11 -4.12 -5.04
N GLY A 23 5.64 -3.33 -4.09
CA GLY A 23 4.25 -3.33 -3.63
C GLY A 23 3.27 -3.02 -4.75
N SER A 24 3.55 -2.00 -5.57
CA SER A 24 2.71 -1.69 -6.73
C SER A 24 2.73 -2.81 -7.77
N ILE A 25 3.88 -3.41 -8.08
CA ILE A 25 3.97 -4.57 -8.98
C ILE A 25 3.14 -5.75 -8.44
N LEU A 26 3.33 -6.12 -7.18
CA LEU A 26 2.60 -7.23 -6.55
C LEU A 26 1.09 -6.98 -6.50
N PHE A 27 0.67 -5.73 -6.32
CA PHE A 27 -0.74 -5.35 -6.32
C PHE A 27 -1.46 -5.62 -7.64
N PHE A 28 -0.75 -5.51 -8.76
CA PHE A 28 -1.27 -5.92 -10.07
C PHE A 28 -1.05 -7.41 -10.34
N LEU A 29 0.13 -7.93 -9.98
CA LEU A 29 0.54 -9.29 -10.30
C LEU A 29 -0.31 -10.35 -9.58
N ILE A 30 -0.56 -10.19 -8.28
CA ILE A 30 -1.30 -11.17 -7.47
C ILE A 30 -2.72 -11.39 -8.02
N PRO A 31 -3.56 -10.34 -8.18
CA PRO A 31 -4.89 -10.54 -8.74
C PRO A 31 -4.85 -10.98 -10.21
N LEU A 32 -3.85 -10.56 -11.00
CA LEU A 32 -3.71 -11.03 -12.37
C LEU A 32 -3.46 -12.55 -12.43
N VAL A 33 -2.54 -13.07 -11.61
CA VAL A 33 -2.27 -14.51 -11.53
C VAL A 33 -3.50 -15.28 -11.04
N ILE A 34 -4.19 -14.77 -10.03
CA ILE A 34 -5.42 -15.38 -9.52
C ILE A 34 -6.52 -15.39 -10.60
N LEU A 35 -6.68 -14.29 -11.33
CA LEU A 35 -7.63 -14.19 -12.43
C LEU A 35 -7.34 -15.22 -13.53
N LEU A 36 -6.07 -15.44 -13.86
CA LEU A 36 -5.65 -16.42 -14.87
C LEU A 36 -5.94 -17.86 -14.43
N ILE A 37 -5.80 -18.17 -13.14
CA ILE A 37 -6.01 -19.53 -12.61
C ILE A 37 -7.52 -19.82 -12.41
N VAL A 38 -8.24 -18.89 -11.78
CA VAL A 38 -9.64 -19.11 -11.33
C VAL A 38 -10.66 -18.71 -12.41
N GLY A 39 -10.27 -17.84 -13.35
CA GLY A 39 -11.14 -17.39 -14.44
C GLY A 39 -12.21 -16.38 -13.99
N LYS A 40 -13.23 -16.18 -14.85
CA LYS A 40 -14.22 -15.09 -14.75
C LYS A 40 -15.12 -15.14 -13.49
N SER A 41 -15.31 -16.31 -12.89
CA SER A 41 -16.13 -16.46 -11.67
C SER A 41 -15.62 -15.67 -10.47
N PHE A 42 -14.35 -15.25 -10.48
CA PHE A 42 -13.74 -14.54 -9.36
C PHE A 42 -13.81 -13.01 -9.45
N ALA A 43 -14.44 -12.43 -10.49
CA ALA A 43 -14.43 -10.99 -10.73
C ALA A 43 -14.92 -10.16 -9.52
N PHE A 44 -15.96 -10.63 -8.82
CA PHE A 44 -16.45 -9.98 -7.60
C PHE A 44 -15.48 -10.13 -6.43
N ASN A 45 -14.86 -11.30 -6.27
CA ASN A 45 -13.87 -11.54 -5.23
C ASN A 45 -12.56 -10.79 -5.46
N THR A 46 -12.21 -10.47 -6.72
CA THR A 46 -11.02 -9.67 -7.06
C THR A 46 -11.09 -8.28 -6.42
N LEU A 47 -12.27 -7.66 -6.34
CA LEU A 47 -12.45 -6.38 -5.66
C LEU A 47 -12.14 -6.49 -4.16
N TYR A 48 -12.68 -7.50 -3.48
CA TYR A 48 -12.37 -7.75 -2.07
C TYR A 48 -10.90 -8.12 -1.84
N LEU A 49 -10.30 -8.84 -2.78
CA LEU A 49 -8.89 -9.20 -2.74
C LEU A 49 -7.99 -7.95 -2.84
N TRP A 50 -8.34 -7.00 -3.72
CA TRP A 50 -7.64 -5.70 -3.80
C TRP A 50 -7.80 -4.86 -2.53
N GLN A 51 -8.96 -4.91 -1.85
CA GLN A 51 -9.12 -4.25 -0.55
C GLN A 51 -8.17 -4.87 0.48
N GLY A 52 -8.11 -6.20 0.55
CA GLY A 52 -7.22 -6.94 1.46
C GLY A 52 -5.75 -6.65 1.19
N LEU A 53 -5.31 -6.70 -0.07
CA LEU A 53 -3.94 -6.37 -0.46
C LEU A 53 -3.57 -4.92 -0.14
N SER A 54 -4.51 -3.97 -0.34
CA SER A 54 -4.32 -2.56 0.02
C SER A 54 -4.11 -2.40 1.52
N LEU A 55 -4.94 -3.05 2.34
CA LEU A 55 -4.82 -3.04 3.80
C LEU A 55 -3.49 -3.65 4.27
N LEU A 56 -3.12 -4.81 3.73
CA LEU A 56 -1.87 -5.48 4.03
C LEU A 56 -0.67 -4.57 3.73
N TYR A 57 -0.67 -3.94 2.56
CA TYR A 57 0.38 -2.99 2.16
C TYR A 57 0.45 -1.79 3.10
N LEU A 58 -0.69 -1.20 3.47
CA LEU A 58 -0.74 -0.06 4.41
C LEU A 58 -0.13 -0.41 5.77
N VAL A 59 -0.41 -1.60 6.29
CA VAL A 59 0.15 -2.09 7.56
C VAL A 59 1.65 -2.31 7.42
N ALA A 60 2.10 -3.01 6.39
CA ALA A 60 3.52 -3.26 6.14
C ALA A 60 4.32 -1.94 6.01
N TYR A 61 3.79 -0.98 5.25
CA TYR A 61 4.36 0.35 5.09
C TYR A 61 4.46 1.11 6.42
N ARG A 62 3.41 1.07 7.25
CA ARG A 62 3.45 1.67 8.60
C ARG A 62 4.50 1.03 9.50
N LEU A 63 4.62 -0.30 9.48
CA LEU A 63 5.66 -1.01 10.24
C LEU A 63 7.05 -0.60 9.78
N GLN A 64 7.26 -0.46 8.47
CA GLN A 64 8.53 -0.05 7.91
C GLN A 64 8.88 1.41 8.26
N ILE A 65 7.88 2.30 8.32
CA ILE A 65 8.09 3.68 8.79
C ILE A 65 8.47 3.74 10.26
N ARG A 66 7.85 2.91 11.12
CA ARG A 66 8.17 2.87 12.56
C ARG A 66 9.63 2.47 12.84
N ARG A 67 10.30 1.82 11.89
CA ARG A 67 11.72 1.43 12.00
C ARG A 67 12.70 2.57 11.73
N LEU A 68 12.26 3.75 11.29
CA LEU A 68 13.14 4.91 11.15
C LEU A 68 13.54 5.49 12.51
N SER A 69 14.81 5.86 12.65
CA SER A 69 15.43 6.26 13.92
C SER A 69 14.82 7.50 14.56
N THR A 70 14.28 8.44 13.76
CA THR A 70 13.85 9.76 14.26
C THR A 70 12.42 10.08 13.82
N GLN A 71 11.60 10.61 14.75
CA GLN A 71 10.22 11.04 14.46
C GLN A 71 10.15 12.09 13.34
N LYS A 72 11.11 13.02 13.27
CA LYS A 72 11.22 14.00 12.17
C LYS A 72 11.34 13.32 10.80
N LEU A 73 12.14 12.25 10.70
CA LEU A 73 12.30 11.49 9.46
C LEU A 73 11.01 10.72 9.10
N GLN A 74 10.33 10.15 10.10
CA GLN A 74 9.06 9.47 9.91
C GLN A 74 7.99 10.42 9.32
N ILE A 75 7.90 11.64 9.84
CA ILE A 75 6.96 12.66 9.35
C ILE A 75 7.35 13.12 7.95
N MET A 76 8.64 13.36 7.70
CA MET A 76 9.14 13.74 6.38
C MET A 76 8.81 12.68 5.32
N VAL A 77 9.05 11.40 5.61
CA VAL A 77 8.76 10.30 4.68
C VAL A 77 7.26 10.13 4.44
N ARG A 78 6.41 10.26 5.48
CA ARG A 78 4.94 10.22 5.30
C ARG A 78 4.41 11.38 4.46
N ARG A 79 4.97 12.58 4.63
CA ARG A 79 4.51 13.78 3.92
C ARG A 79 5.10 13.88 2.52
N SER A 80 6.24 13.24 2.28
CA SER A 80 6.93 13.30 1.00
C SER A 80 6.16 12.58 -0.10
N TRP A 81 6.00 13.28 -1.22
CA TRP A 81 5.34 12.80 -2.44
C TRP A 81 6.12 11.69 -3.16
N GLY A 82 7.41 11.52 -2.86
CA GLY A 82 8.26 10.52 -3.51
C GLY A 82 8.18 9.12 -2.91
N TYR A 83 7.78 9.01 -1.63
CA TYR A 83 7.82 7.75 -0.87
C TYR A 83 6.44 7.20 -0.54
N ASN A 84 5.38 7.95 -0.84
CA ASN A 84 4.02 7.71 -0.35
C ASN A 84 2.99 7.60 -1.50
N ARG A 85 3.42 7.42 -2.76
CA ARG A 85 2.50 7.47 -3.91
C ARG A 85 1.55 6.28 -3.91
N PHE A 86 2.11 5.09 -3.78
CA PHE A 86 1.34 3.86 -3.79
C PHE A 86 0.54 3.71 -2.50
N TYR A 87 1.08 4.14 -1.36
CA TYR A 87 0.31 4.22 -0.11
C TYR A 87 -0.93 5.12 -0.23
N ARG A 88 -0.80 6.30 -0.88
CA ARG A 88 -1.95 7.18 -1.13
C ARG A 88 -2.94 6.56 -2.11
N PHE A 89 -2.45 5.85 -3.13
CA PHE A 89 -3.30 5.10 -4.04
C PHE A 89 -4.11 4.03 -3.31
N CYS A 90 -3.49 3.23 -2.43
CA CYS A 90 -4.20 2.24 -1.60
C CYS A 90 -5.27 2.88 -0.72
N TRP A 91 -4.99 4.03 -0.10
CA TRP A 91 -6.00 4.78 0.65
C TRP A 91 -7.14 5.26 -0.24
N GLY A 92 -6.83 5.83 -1.40
CA GLY A 92 -7.84 6.28 -2.37
C GLY A 92 -8.73 5.12 -2.82
N TYR A 93 -8.14 3.98 -3.17
CA TYR A 93 -8.85 2.77 -3.55
C TYR A 93 -9.78 2.28 -2.44
N LEU A 94 -9.32 2.20 -1.19
CA LEU A 94 -10.15 1.78 -0.07
C LEU A 94 -11.33 2.73 0.16
N ILE A 95 -11.10 4.04 0.11
CA ILE A 95 -12.17 5.03 0.28
C ILE A 95 -13.21 4.90 -0.84
N LEU A 96 -12.77 4.84 -2.11
CA LEU A 96 -13.64 4.61 -3.26
C LEU A 96 -14.44 3.31 -3.13
N SER A 97 -13.78 2.25 -2.66
CA SER A 97 -14.41 0.96 -2.45
C SER A 97 -15.49 1.00 -1.36
N ILE A 98 -15.24 1.71 -0.25
CA ILE A 98 -16.22 1.89 0.83
C ILE A 98 -17.42 2.71 0.34
N ILE A 99 -17.17 3.80 -0.40
CA ILE A 99 -18.23 4.64 -0.98
C ILE A 99 -19.09 3.82 -1.94
N GLY A 100 -18.46 3.05 -2.83
CA GLY A 100 -19.18 2.17 -3.77
C GLY A 100 -20.04 1.12 -3.07
N LEU A 101 -19.49 0.45 -2.05
CA LEU A 101 -20.22 -0.56 -1.29
C LEU A 101 -21.41 0.05 -0.52
N THR A 102 -21.19 1.21 0.12
CA THR A 102 -22.23 1.92 0.87
C THR A 102 -23.32 2.42 -0.07
N GLY A 103 -22.96 2.97 -1.23
CA GLY A 103 -23.92 3.41 -2.24
C GLY A 103 -24.76 2.26 -2.79
N TYR A 104 -24.13 1.12 -3.07
CA TYR A 104 -24.85 -0.09 -3.48
C TYR A 104 -25.84 -0.56 -2.41
N LEU A 105 -25.41 -0.61 -1.14
CA LEU A 105 -26.27 -1.00 -0.02
C LEU A 105 -27.44 -0.05 0.21
N LEU A 106 -27.29 1.25 -0.06
CA LEU A 106 -28.36 2.23 0.08
C LEU A 106 -29.41 2.14 -1.05
N ILE A 107 -29.00 1.79 -2.27
CA ILE A 107 -29.90 1.67 -3.43
C ILE A 107 -30.60 0.30 -3.45
N SER A 108 -29.92 -0.75 -2.98
CA SER A 108 -30.46 -2.11 -2.94
C SER A 108 -31.43 -2.36 -1.79
N ARG A 109 -31.68 -1.38 -0.94
CA ARG A 109 -32.54 -1.47 0.25
C ARG A 109 -33.77 -0.60 0.07
#